data_AF-A0A9D9P1K1-F1
#
_entry.id   AF-A0A9D9P1K1-F1
#
_cell.length_a   1.000
_cell.length_b   1.000
_cell.length_c   1.000
_cell.angle_alpha   90.00
_cell.angle_beta   90.00
_cell.angle_gamma   90.00
#
_symmetry.space_group_name_H-M   'P 1'
#
loop_
_entity.id
_entity.type
_entity.pdbx_description
1 polymer ?
#
loop_
_entity_poly.entity_id
_entity_poly.type
_entity_poly.pdbx_seq_one_letter_code
_entity_poly.pdbx_strand_id
1 'polypeptide(L)'
;MTFNCPGLHAREECGTHLLDTYPDLPLDQTWLTISEPTPPDGWIPGSGFGGPSPIAAWLGCLPGSCSDLAQPPACHLEQAATGPRIICQLLVDNLARPFPFTLHLRKLYRQVPFMGMTFAWPTLLDVIVDGVTHTVLCPAAPNATTDCGSLTFPERPRSVIIGEPAPPPGWTPISGIGPVDLTSPACQPSSCAVTVVNVPSSLQIRVHAF
;
A
#
# COMPACT_ATOMS: atom_id res chain seq x y z
N MET A 1 -7.98 -13.09 -22.73
CA MET A 1 -6.61 -13.67 -22.69
C MET A 1 -5.85 -13.01 -21.54
N THR A 2 -4.88 -13.67 -20.92
CA THR A 2 -4.13 -13.10 -19.78
C THR A 2 -2.64 -13.01 -20.07
N PHE A 3 -2.05 -11.82 -19.95
CA PHE A 3 -0.61 -11.59 -19.91
C PHE A 3 -0.17 -11.59 -18.45
N ASN A 4 0.82 -12.42 -18.12
CA ASN A 4 1.42 -12.46 -16.78
C ASN A 4 2.76 -11.73 -16.83
N CYS A 5 2.81 -10.57 -16.20
CA CYS A 5 4.06 -9.84 -15.99
C CYS A 5 4.73 -10.36 -14.70
N PRO A 6 6.05 -10.62 -14.68
CA PRO A 6 6.72 -11.15 -13.50
C PRO A 6 6.76 -10.17 -12.31
N GLY A 7 6.73 -8.86 -12.57
CA GLY A 7 6.68 -7.81 -11.55
C GLY A 7 7.96 -7.72 -10.73
N LEU A 8 9.12 -7.76 -11.37
CA LEU A 8 10.44 -7.69 -10.72
C LEU A 8 11.19 -6.39 -11.02
N HIS A 9 10.80 -5.64 -12.05
CA HIS A 9 11.56 -4.48 -12.54
C HIS A 9 10.69 -3.25 -12.80
N ALA A 10 11.34 -2.07 -12.86
CA ALA A 10 10.71 -0.79 -13.17
C ALA A 10 10.09 -0.77 -14.58
N ARG A 11 10.71 -1.50 -15.50
CA ARG A 11 10.21 -1.74 -16.84
C ARG A 11 10.33 -3.22 -17.12
N GLU A 12 9.23 -3.84 -17.51
CA GLU A 12 9.20 -5.27 -17.66
C GLU A 12 8.43 -5.69 -18.91
N GLU A 13 9.01 -6.65 -19.62
CA GLU A 13 8.39 -7.29 -20.77
C GLU A 13 7.52 -8.44 -20.28
N CYS A 14 6.21 -8.37 -20.50
CA CYS A 14 5.25 -9.38 -20.03
C CYS A 14 5.23 -10.65 -20.91
N GLY A 15 6.37 -10.99 -21.52
CA GLY A 15 6.49 -12.03 -22.53
C GLY A 15 5.86 -11.65 -23.88
N THR A 16 6.25 -12.37 -24.94
CA THR A 16 5.59 -12.29 -26.24
C THR A 16 4.48 -13.33 -26.29
N HIS A 17 3.26 -12.92 -26.63
CA HIS A 17 2.16 -13.85 -26.85
C HIS A 17 1.75 -13.87 -28.31
N LEU A 18 1.62 -15.09 -28.84
CA LEU A 18 1.09 -15.38 -30.16
C LEU A 18 -0.42 -15.59 -30.05
N LEU A 19 -1.17 -14.77 -30.79
CA LEU A 19 -2.59 -14.98 -31.02
C LEU A 19 -2.76 -15.55 -32.43
N ASP A 20 -3.12 -16.83 -32.51
CA ASP A 20 -3.70 -17.36 -33.74
C ASP A 20 -5.09 -16.75 -33.87
N THR A 21 -5.29 -15.89 -34.87
CA THR A 21 -6.62 -15.33 -35.13
C THR A 21 -7.49 -16.43 -35.73
N TYR A 22 -8.56 -16.79 -35.04
CA TYR A 22 -9.63 -17.53 -35.70
C TYR A 22 -10.29 -16.59 -36.72
N PRO A 23 -10.51 -17.05 -37.98
CA PRO A 23 -10.99 -16.19 -39.06
C PRO A 23 -12.36 -15.55 -38.80
N ASP A 24 -13.12 -16.05 -37.81
CA ASP A 24 -14.51 -15.65 -37.56
C ASP A 24 -14.71 -14.76 -36.32
N LEU A 25 -13.65 -14.45 -35.55
CA LEU A 25 -13.77 -13.62 -34.36
C LEU A 25 -13.42 -12.16 -34.67
N PRO A 26 -14.35 -11.21 -34.53
CA PRO A 26 -14.07 -9.82 -34.80
C PRO A 26 -13.18 -9.24 -33.66
N LEU A 27 -12.15 -8.47 -34.05
CA LEU A 27 -11.08 -7.99 -33.15
C LEU A 27 -11.58 -7.04 -32.05
N ASP A 28 -12.73 -6.41 -32.27
CA ASP A 28 -13.44 -5.56 -31.30
C ASP A 28 -14.08 -6.36 -30.15
N GLN A 29 -14.32 -7.66 -30.34
CA GLN A 29 -14.82 -8.57 -29.32
C GLN A 29 -13.71 -9.36 -28.62
N THR A 30 -12.46 -9.16 -29.02
CA THR A 30 -11.32 -9.81 -28.37
C THR A 30 -10.74 -8.91 -27.29
N TRP A 31 -10.85 -9.37 -26.06
CA TRP A 31 -10.38 -8.73 -24.83
C TRP A 31 -9.04 -9.31 -24.32
N LEU A 32 -8.16 -8.40 -23.95
CA LEU A 32 -6.87 -8.69 -23.34
C LEU A 32 -6.90 -8.20 -21.89
N THR A 33 -6.57 -9.12 -20.98
CA THR A 33 -6.43 -8.87 -19.56
C THR A 33 -4.95 -8.91 -19.23
N ILE A 34 -4.47 -7.90 -18.51
CA ILE A 34 -3.11 -7.87 -17.99
C ILE A 34 -3.22 -8.08 -16.49
N SER A 35 -2.55 -9.11 -15.97
CA SER A 35 -2.47 -9.35 -14.54
C SER A 35 -1.02 -9.41 -14.11
N GLU A 36 -0.70 -8.65 -13.06
CA GLU A 36 0.54 -8.77 -12.31
C GLU A 36 0.12 -9.41 -10.97
N PRO A 37 0.36 -10.72 -10.78
CA PRO A 37 -0.15 -11.44 -9.61
C PRO A 37 0.47 -10.93 -8.30
N THR A 38 1.67 -10.36 -8.37
CA THR A 38 2.41 -9.79 -7.25
C THR A 38 3.33 -8.68 -7.78
N PRO A 39 2.91 -7.40 -7.76
CA PRO A 39 3.88 -6.32 -7.96
C PRO A 39 4.92 -6.36 -6.83
N PRO A 40 6.15 -5.88 -7.05
CA PRO A 40 7.12 -5.78 -5.98
C PRO A 40 6.60 -4.82 -4.89
N ASP A 41 7.00 -5.02 -3.63
CA ASP A 41 6.59 -4.17 -2.52
C ASP A 41 6.84 -2.68 -2.83
N GLY A 42 5.81 -1.84 -2.68
CA GLY A 42 5.90 -0.39 -2.94
C GLY A 42 5.62 0.03 -4.39
N TRP A 43 5.28 -0.90 -5.27
CA TRP A 43 4.91 -0.61 -6.66
C TRP A 43 3.40 -0.66 -6.84
N ILE A 44 2.91 0.19 -7.73
CA ILE A 44 1.57 0.07 -8.30
C ILE A 44 1.70 -0.21 -9.79
N PRO A 45 0.84 -1.07 -10.35
CA PRO A 45 0.81 -1.27 -11.79
C PRO A 45 0.52 0.08 -12.48
N GLY A 46 1.26 0.38 -13.56
CA GLY A 46 1.04 1.56 -14.38
C GLY A 46 -0.32 1.55 -15.09
N SER A 47 -0.56 2.55 -15.94
CA SER A 47 -1.73 2.55 -16.83
C SER A 47 -1.77 1.26 -17.67
N GLY A 48 -2.93 0.59 -17.72
CA GLY A 48 -3.14 -0.64 -18.52
C GLY A 48 -3.54 -1.87 -17.71
N PHE A 49 -3.49 -1.82 -16.37
CA PHE A 49 -3.90 -2.94 -15.51
C PHE A 49 -5.36 -2.90 -15.07
N GLY A 50 -5.96 -4.07 -14.92
CA GLY A 50 -7.22 -4.26 -14.19
C GLY A 50 -8.53 -3.98 -14.95
N GLY A 51 -8.46 -3.65 -16.24
CA GLY A 51 -9.66 -3.40 -17.06
C GLY A 51 -9.59 -4.14 -18.40
N PRO A 52 -10.70 -4.76 -18.86
CA PRO A 52 -10.75 -5.30 -20.21
C PRO A 52 -10.64 -4.16 -21.22
N SER A 53 -9.63 -4.22 -22.08
CA SER A 53 -9.50 -3.29 -23.21
C SER A 53 -9.55 -4.09 -24.52
N PRO A 54 -10.30 -3.62 -25.54
CA PRO A 54 -10.37 -4.31 -26.82
C PRO A 54 -8.99 -4.29 -27.51
N ILE A 55 -8.59 -5.41 -28.11
CA ILE A 55 -7.29 -5.56 -28.80
C ILE A 55 -7.10 -4.49 -29.90
N ALA A 56 -8.18 -4.04 -30.53
CA ALA A 56 -8.15 -2.94 -31.49
C ALA A 56 -7.52 -1.66 -30.94
N ALA A 57 -7.73 -1.34 -29.66
CA ALA A 57 -7.13 -0.17 -29.01
C ALA A 57 -5.61 -0.33 -28.82
N TRP A 58 -5.12 -1.56 -28.62
CA TRP A 58 -3.70 -1.88 -28.44
C TRP A 58 -2.92 -1.96 -29.75
N LEU A 59 -3.61 -2.31 -30.84
CA LEU A 59 -3.08 -2.22 -32.20
C LEU A 59 -2.96 -0.77 -32.69
N GLY A 60 -3.42 0.23 -31.92
CA GLY A 60 -3.48 1.62 -32.36
C GLY A 60 -4.56 1.87 -33.42
N CYS A 61 -5.51 0.95 -33.59
CA CYS A 61 -6.59 1.10 -34.56
C CYS A 61 -7.69 2.00 -34.00
N LEU A 62 -8.13 2.97 -34.81
CA LEU A 62 -9.44 3.60 -34.60
C LEU A 62 -10.55 2.60 -34.97
N PRO A 63 -11.76 2.71 -34.39
CA PRO A 63 -12.89 1.88 -34.79
C PRO A 63 -13.13 2.01 -36.30
N GLY A 64 -12.90 0.93 -37.05
CA GLY A 64 -13.17 0.86 -38.49
C GLY A 64 -11.97 1.00 -39.45
N SER A 65 -10.74 1.26 -38.98
CA SER A 65 -9.55 1.20 -39.86
C SER A 65 -8.24 0.95 -39.12
N CYS A 66 -7.52 -0.11 -39.49
CA CYS A 66 -6.16 -0.44 -39.00
C CYS A 66 -5.04 -0.07 -39.98
N SER A 67 -5.24 0.93 -40.87
CA SER A 67 -4.32 1.20 -41.98
C SER A 67 -3.17 2.17 -41.66
N ASP A 68 -3.24 2.94 -40.57
CA ASP A 68 -2.25 4.00 -40.26
C ASP A 68 -1.57 3.76 -38.90
N LEU A 69 -0.52 2.94 -38.89
CA LEU A 69 0.29 2.61 -37.70
C LEU A 69 1.57 3.46 -37.66
N ALA A 70 1.49 4.68 -37.09
CA ALA A 70 2.62 5.62 -37.07
C ALA A 70 3.57 5.49 -35.86
N GLN A 71 3.30 4.59 -34.91
CA GLN A 71 4.21 4.26 -33.80
C GLN A 71 4.14 2.76 -33.54
N PRO A 72 5.24 2.09 -33.11
CA PRO A 72 5.23 0.64 -32.93
C PRO A 72 4.12 0.29 -31.92
N PRO A 73 3.01 -0.33 -32.35
CA PRO A 73 1.95 -0.65 -31.44
C PRO A 73 2.44 -1.78 -30.54
N ALA A 74 1.88 -1.89 -29.35
CA ALA A 74 2.12 -3.04 -28.47
C ALA A 74 1.76 -4.38 -29.15
N CYS A 75 1.11 -4.35 -30.32
CA CYS A 75 0.84 -5.50 -31.16
C CYS A 75 1.08 -5.22 -32.65
N HIS A 76 1.47 -6.23 -33.43
CA HIS A 76 1.51 -6.16 -34.90
C HIS A 76 0.90 -7.44 -35.51
N LEU A 77 0.44 -7.33 -36.75
CA LEU A 77 -0.15 -8.45 -37.50
C LEU A 77 0.90 -9.07 -38.42
N GLU A 78 1.19 -10.35 -38.23
CA GLU A 78 2.11 -11.12 -39.05
C GLU A 78 1.31 -12.08 -39.94
N GLN A 79 1.65 -12.16 -41.23
CA GLN A 79 1.09 -13.14 -42.15
C GLN A 79 1.92 -14.43 -42.06
N ALA A 80 1.41 -15.45 -41.36
CA ALA A 80 2.04 -16.76 -41.30
C ALA A 80 1.47 -17.71 -42.37
N ALA A 81 2.21 -18.76 -42.72
CA ALA A 81 1.76 -19.79 -43.66
C ALA A 81 0.44 -20.48 -43.23
N THR A 82 0.10 -20.42 -41.95
CA THR A 82 -1.12 -20.99 -41.36
C THR A 82 -2.25 -19.98 -41.20
N GLY A 83 -2.09 -18.74 -41.67
CA GLY A 83 -3.04 -17.64 -41.51
C GLY A 83 -2.46 -16.43 -40.79
N PRO A 84 -3.20 -15.31 -40.70
CA PRO A 84 -2.78 -14.14 -39.96
C PRO A 84 -2.60 -14.46 -38.47
N ARG A 85 -1.60 -13.84 -37.86
CA ARG A 85 -1.31 -13.91 -36.42
C ARG A 85 -1.16 -12.51 -35.87
N ILE A 86 -1.63 -12.30 -34.64
CA ILE A 86 -1.36 -11.06 -33.92
C ILE A 86 -0.26 -11.34 -32.90
N ILE A 87 0.83 -10.60 -32.98
CA ILE A 87 1.95 -10.68 -32.05
C ILE A 87 1.89 -9.44 -31.18
N CYS A 88 1.73 -9.63 -29.88
CA CYS A 88 1.78 -8.55 -28.91
C CYS A 88 3.05 -8.61 -28.07
N GLN A 89 3.77 -7.48 -28.00
CA GLN A 89 4.81 -7.19 -27.03
C GLN A 89 4.32 -6.11 -26.10
N LEU A 90 4.01 -6.51 -24.87
CA LEU A 90 3.58 -5.59 -23.83
C LEU A 90 4.78 -5.21 -22.97
N LEU A 91 5.07 -3.90 -22.93
CA LEU A 91 5.97 -3.29 -21.97
C LEU A 91 5.11 -2.64 -20.89
N VAL A 92 5.33 -3.07 -19.65
CA VAL A 92 4.76 -2.44 -18.47
C VAL A 92 5.81 -1.57 -17.84
N ASP A 93 5.52 -0.27 -17.71
CA ASP A 93 6.25 0.62 -16.84
C ASP A 93 5.61 0.55 -15.46
N ASN A 94 6.27 -0.18 -14.55
CA ASN A 94 5.96 -0.12 -13.14
C ASN A 94 6.42 1.26 -12.65
N LEU A 95 5.53 2.01 -12.01
CA LEU A 95 5.88 3.32 -11.47
C LEU A 95 6.34 3.13 -10.03
N ALA A 96 7.65 3.27 -9.79
CA ALA A 96 8.20 3.36 -8.45
C ALA A 96 7.59 4.61 -7.80
N ARG A 97 6.71 4.42 -6.83
CA ARG A 97 6.38 5.49 -5.91
C ARG A 97 7.06 5.18 -4.60
N PRO A 98 8.29 5.67 -4.35
CA PRO A 98 8.75 5.85 -2.99
C PRO A 98 7.93 7.01 -2.41
N PHE A 99 6.63 6.79 -2.21
CA PHE A 99 5.89 7.72 -1.38
C PHE A 99 6.43 7.52 0.02
N PRO A 100 6.99 8.58 0.62
CA PRO A 100 7.53 8.45 1.95
C PRO A 100 6.42 7.98 2.88
N PHE A 101 6.67 6.89 3.59
CA PHE A 101 5.72 6.37 4.56
C PHE A 101 5.81 7.21 5.84
N THR A 102 4.68 7.73 6.31
CA THR A 102 4.65 8.56 7.52
C THR A 102 3.91 7.86 8.65
N LEU A 103 4.61 7.62 9.77
CA LEU A 103 4.04 7.12 11.01
C LEU A 103 3.71 8.28 11.93
N HIS A 104 2.42 8.55 12.15
CA HIS A 104 1.92 9.55 13.08
C HIS A 104 1.71 8.94 14.47
N LEU A 105 2.33 9.54 15.48
CA LEU A 105 2.29 9.05 16.85
C LEU A 105 1.46 9.98 17.71
N ARG A 106 0.49 9.43 18.43
CA ARG A 106 -0.42 10.20 19.26
C ARG A 106 -0.51 9.63 20.67
N LYS A 107 -0.83 10.49 21.62
CA LYS A 107 -1.03 10.13 23.02
C LYS A 107 -2.43 10.51 23.49
N LEU A 108 -3.08 9.63 24.23
CA LEU A 108 -4.36 9.92 24.90
C LEU A 108 -4.33 9.45 26.34
N TYR A 109 -4.58 10.38 27.26
CA TYR A 109 -4.84 10.09 28.66
C TYR A 109 -6.35 9.96 28.86
N ARG A 110 -6.86 8.73 28.82
CA ARG A 110 -8.30 8.45 28.97
C ARG A 110 -8.68 8.50 30.45
N GLN A 111 -9.28 9.61 30.86
CA GLN A 111 -9.81 9.80 32.21
C GLN A 111 -11.23 9.26 32.36
N VAL A 112 -11.61 8.94 33.60
CA VAL A 112 -13.02 8.81 33.99
C VAL A 112 -13.56 10.18 34.41
N PRO A 113 -14.77 10.57 33.97
CA PRO A 113 -15.31 11.94 34.17
C PRO A 113 -15.40 12.41 35.63
N PHE A 114 -15.39 11.49 36.60
CA PHE A 114 -15.72 11.78 37.99
C PHE A 114 -14.63 12.50 38.80
N MET A 115 -13.38 12.57 38.32
CA MET A 115 -12.25 13.05 39.15
C MET A 115 -11.85 14.52 38.93
N GLY A 116 -12.47 15.25 38.00
CA GLY A 116 -12.37 16.72 37.89
C GLY A 116 -10.97 17.35 37.73
N MET A 117 -9.89 16.57 37.73
CA MET A 117 -8.51 17.04 37.65
C MET A 117 -7.84 16.53 36.37
N THR A 118 -7.42 17.45 35.52
CA THR A 118 -6.75 17.18 34.25
C THR A 118 -5.26 17.10 34.46
N PHE A 119 -4.73 15.87 34.53
CA PHE A 119 -3.28 15.65 34.57
C PHE A 119 -2.84 15.14 33.22
N ALA A 120 -2.08 15.97 32.51
CA ALA A 120 -1.33 15.56 31.33
C ALA A 120 0.15 15.74 31.63
N TRP A 121 0.91 14.72 31.30
CA TRP A 121 2.34 14.68 31.54
C TRP A 121 3.05 14.42 30.22
N PRO A 122 4.23 14.99 29.99
CA PRO A 122 5.05 14.57 28.87
C PRO A 122 5.49 13.12 29.09
N THR A 123 5.69 12.38 28.01
CA THR A 123 6.17 10.99 28.06
C THR A 123 7.03 10.69 26.84
N LEU A 124 7.87 9.67 26.95
CA LEU A 124 8.68 9.16 25.84
C LEU A 124 8.04 7.90 25.27
N LEU A 125 7.95 7.85 23.94
CA LEU A 125 7.63 6.63 23.21
C LEU A 125 8.89 6.08 22.55
N ASP A 126 9.14 4.80 22.74
CA ASP A 126 10.15 4.07 21.99
C ASP A 126 9.48 3.39 20.80
N VAL A 127 9.91 3.74 19.59
CA VAL A 127 9.36 3.22 18.34
C VAL A 127 10.44 2.43 17.64
N ILE A 128 10.29 1.11 17.63
CA ILE A 128 11.22 0.20 16.98
C ILE A 128 10.70 -0.06 15.57
N VAL A 129 11.42 0.44 14.57
CA VAL A 129 11.08 0.31 13.14
C VAL A 129 12.17 -0.54 12.49
N ASP A 130 11.80 -1.71 11.98
CA ASP A 130 12.73 -2.65 11.34
C ASP A 130 14.01 -2.92 12.17
N GLY A 131 13.82 -3.01 13.49
CA GLY A 131 14.89 -3.26 14.48
C GLY A 131 15.64 -2.01 14.96
N VAL A 132 15.38 -0.84 14.38
CA VAL A 132 16.00 0.44 14.78
C VAL A 132 15.09 1.19 15.75
N THR A 133 15.61 1.58 16.90
CA THR A 133 14.86 2.33 17.91
C THR A 133 14.89 3.84 17.64
N HIS A 134 13.71 4.45 17.61
CA HIS A 134 13.49 5.89 17.56
C HIS A 134 12.77 6.33 18.83
N THR A 135 13.29 7.32 19.54
CA THR A 135 12.63 7.88 20.72
C THR A 135 11.89 9.16 20.35
N VAL A 136 10.61 9.23 20.71
CA VAL A 136 9.72 10.35 20.38
C VAL A 136 9.15 10.94 21.66
N LEU A 137 9.30 12.25 21.84
CA LEU A 137 8.75 12.98 22.98
C LEU A 137 7.30 13.39 22.71
N CYS A 138 6.38 12.82 23.47
CA CYS A 138 5.00 13.29 23.53
C CYS A 138 4.90 14.47 24.51
N PRO A 139 4.43 15.65 24.07
CA PRO A 139 4.18 16.75 24.99
C PRO A 139 2.99 16.44 25.91
N ALA A 140 2.90 17.16 27.03
CA ALA A 140 1.70 17.13 27.86
C ALA A 140 0.55 17.84 27.14
N ALA A 141 -0.61 17.20 26.95
CA ALA A 141 -1.85 17.92 26.68
C ALA A 141 -3.05 17.37 27.48
N PRO A 142 -3.81 18.25 28.16
CA PRO A 142 -4.95 17.86 28.98
C PRO A 142 -6.13 17.41 28.12
N ASN A 143 -6.72 16.25 28.47
CA ASN A 143 -8.02 15.75 27.98
C ASN A 143 -8.20 15.66 26.46
N ALA A 144 -7.12 15.62 25.69
CA ALA A 144 -7.16 15.50 24.25
C ALA A 144 -6.14 14.49 23.75
N THR A 145 -6.44 13.93 22.58
CA THR A 145 -5.42 13.24 21.80
C THR A 145 -4.35 14.25 21.43
N THR A 146 -3.14 14.04 21.93
CA THR A 146 -1.98 14.88 21.70
C THR A 146 -1.15 14.30 20.56
N ASP A 147 -0.65 15.14 19.68
CA ASP A 147 0.32 14.73 18.67
C ASP A 147 1.72 14.68 19.29
N CYS A 148 2.39 13.53 19.18
CA CYS A 148 3.76 13.34 19.64
C CYS A 148 4.78 13.65 18.54
N GLY A 149 4.32 13.80 17.29
CA GLY A 149 5.14 13.96 16.12
C GLY A 149 4.99 12.81 15.14
N SER A 150 5.82 12.84 14.10
CA SER A 150 5.78 11.86 13.02
C SER A 150 7.18 11.40 12.65
N LEU A 151 7.29 10.12 12.26
CA LEU A 151 8.50 9.56 11.67
C LEU A 151 8.23 9.29 10.18
N THR A 152 9.12 9.76 9.32
CA THR A 152 8.98 9.61 7.87
C THR A 152 10.09 8.73 7.34
N PHE A 153 9.71 7.72 6.55
CA PHE A 153 10.59 6.71 5.99
C PHE A 153 10.52 6.77 4.46
N PRO A 154 11.60 6.44 3.74
CA PRO A 154 11.59 6.44 2.28
C PRO A 154 10.64 5.39 1.69
N GLU A 155 10.41 4.30 2.42
CA GLU A 155 9.52 3.20 2.07
C GLU A 155 8.69 2.77 3.28
N ARG A 156 7.65 1.97 3.06
CA ARG A 156 6.83 1.41 4.13
C ARG A 156 7.65 0.40 4.95
N PRO A 157 7.78 0.58 6.28
CA PRO A 157 8.48 -0.38 7.12
C PRO A 157 7.84 -1.77 7.09
N ARG A 158 8.64 -2.81 7.32
CA ARG A 158 8.14 -4.19 7.43
C ARG A 158 7.58 -4.48 8.82
N SER A 159 8.10 -3.79 9.83
CA SER A 159 7.73 -4.00 11.22
C SER A 159 7.81 -2.69 12.00
N VAL A 160 6.81 -2.47 12.87
CA VAL A 160 6.78 -1.35 13.80
C VAL A 160 6.32 -1.89 15.16
N ILE A 161 7.06 -1.59 16.22
CA ILE A 161 6.71 -1.90 17.60
C ILE A 161 6.78 -0.61 18.41
N ILE A 162 5.73 -0.31 19.18
CA ILE A 162 5.67 0.89 20.02
C ILE A 162 5.76 0.49 21.48
N GLY A 163 6.60 1.20 22.24
CA GLY A 163 6.77 1.09 23.67
C GLY A 163 6.57 2.44 24.35
N GLU A 164 6.18 2.39 25.62
CA GLU A 164 6.25 3.52 26.53
C GLU A 164 6.97 3.01 27.79
N PRO A 165 8.32 3.14 27.85
CA PRO A 165 9.12 2.48 28.88
C PRO A 165 8.86 3.05 30.28
N ALA A 166 8.52 4.33 30.36
CA ALA A 166 8.28 5.04 31.62
C ALA A 166 7.01 5.89 31.51
N PRO A 167 5.81 5.28 31.60
CA PRO A 167 4.58 6.04 31.66
C PRO A 167 4.59 6.95 32.90
N PRO A 168 3.91 8.11 32.85
CA PRO A 168 3.84 9.00 34.00
C PRO A 168 3.31 8.29 35.26
N PRO A 169 3.76 8.67 36.47
CA PRO A 169 3.31 8.05 37.71
C PRO A 169 1.78 8.01 37.82
N GLY A 170 1.23 6.83 38.17
CA GLY A 170 -0.21 6.60 38.31
C GLY A 170 -0.97 6.36 37.00
N TRP A 171 -0.26 6.22 35.87
CA TRP A 171 -0.84 5.87 34.57
C TRP A 171 -0.29 4.54 34.07
N THR A 172 -1.14 3.77 33.40
CA THR A 172 -0.73 2.54 32.72
C THR A 172 -1.21 2.56 31.27
N PRO A 173 -0.36 2.22 30.28
CA PRO A 173 -0.82 2.04 28.91
C PRO A 173 -1.76 0.84 28.80
N ILE A 174 -2.83 1.00 28.00
CA ILE A 174 -3.83 -0.04 27.73
C ILE A 174 -4.03 -0.32 26.24
N SER A 175 -3.58 0.57 25.35
CA SER A 175 -3.59 0.33 23.91
C SER A 175 -2.51 1.13 23.19
N GLY A 176 -2.22 0.76 21.94
CA GLY A 176 -1.22 1.42 21.10
C GLY A 176 0.24 1.10 21.45
N ILE A 177 0.46 0.16 22.38
CA ILE A 177 1.76 -0.43 22.70
C ILE A 177 1.84 -1.83 22.09
N GLY A 178 3.04 -2.27 21.72
CA GLY A 178 3.33 -3.56 21.10
C GLY A 178 3.46 -3.48 19.57
N PRO A 179 3.46 -4.63 18.89
CA PRO A 179 3.51 -4.69 17.43
C PRO A 179 2.31 -3.98 16.80
N VAL A 180 2.57 -3.15 15.80
CA VAL A 180 1.55 -2.44 15.02
C VAL A 180 1.10 -3.32 13.87
N ASP A 181 -0.20 -3.54 13.75
CA ASP A 181 -0.78 -4.17 12.57
C ASP A 181 -0.78 -3.18 11.40
N LEU A 182 0.27 -3.27 10.59
CA LEU A 182 0.43 -2.45 9.39
C LEU A 182 -0.67 -2.73 8.37
N THR A 183 -1.37 -3.86 8.41
CA THR A 183 -2.46 -4.17 7.46
C THR A 183 -3.82 -3.59 7.87
N SER A 184 -3.92 -3.04 9.08
CA SER A 184 -5.16 -2.48 9.59
C SER A 184 -5.64 -1.26 8.77
N PRO A 185 -6.94 -0.95 8.75
CA PRO A 185 -7.47 0.23 8.07
C PRO A 185 -6.89 1.57 8.56
N ALA A 186 -6.35 1.60 9.79
CA ALA A 186 -5.66 2.76 10.36
C ALA A 186 -4.27 3.01 9.73
N CYS A 187 -3.72 2.01 9.03
CA CYS A 187 -2.48 2.09 8.27
C CYS A 187 -2.78 2.02 6.76
N GLN A 188 -2.80 3.18 6.12
CA GLN A 188 -2.88 3.32 4.67
C GLN A 188 -1.52 3.01 4.02
N PRO A 189 -1.46 2.78 2.69
CA PRO A 189 -0.20 2.45 2.01
C PRO A 189 0.94 3.47 2.21
N SER A 190 0.61 4.76 2.41
CA SER A 190 1.59 5.85 2.59
C SER A 190 1.65 6.44 4.01
N SER A 191 0.77 6.01 4.93
CA SER A 191 0.78 6.55 6.29
C SER A 191 0.09 5.63 7.27
N CYS A 192 0.51 5.67 8.53
CA CYS A 192 -0.23 5.03 9.61
C CYS A 192 -0.32 5.95 10.82
N ALA A 193 -1.45 5.91 11.53
CA ALA A 193 -1.62 6.64 12.79
C ALA A 193 -1.78 5.67 13.95
N VAL A 194 -0.91 5.78 14.95
CA VAL A 194 -1.01 5.00 16.18
C VAL A 194 -1.25 5.93 17.36
N THR A 195 -2.24 5.60 18.18
CA THR A 195 -2.55 6.32 19.42
C THR A 195 -2.26 5.44 20.62
N VAL A 196 -1.27 5.82 21.42
CA VAL A 196 -1.00 5.22 22.73
C VAL A 196 -2.02 5.75 23.71
N VAL A 197 -2.77 4.86 24.36
CA VAL A 197 -3.82 5.23 25.31
C VAL A 197 -3.42 4.76 26.70
N ASN A 198 -3.38 5.69 27.65
CA ASN A 198 -3.17 5.39 29.06
C ASN A 198 -4.46 5.62 29.84
N VAL A 199 -4.65 4.84 30.91
CA VAL A 199 -5.69 5.06 31.92
C VAL A 199 -5.04 5.16 33.30
N PRO A 200 -5.71 5.77 34.28
CA PRO A 200 -5.27 5.72 35.66
C PRO A 200 -5.04 4.27 36.12
N SER A 201 -3.88 4.00 36.73
CA SER A 201 -3.52 2.66 37.19
C SER A 201 -4.54 2.09 38.21
N SER A 202 -5.25 2.97 38.93
CA SER A 202 -6.33 2.60 39.85
C SER A 202 -7.56 1.97 39.17
N LEU A 203 -7.72 2.14 37.84
CA LEU A 203 -8.85 1.61 37.08
C LEU A 203 -8.55 0.27 36.40
N GLN A 204 -7.35 -0.28 36.58
CA GLN A 204 -7.05 -1.61 36.06
C GLN A 204 -7.71 -2.67 36.96
N ILE A 205 -8.83 -3.23 36.49
CA ILE A 205 -9.39 -4.44 37.08
C ILE A 205 -8.44 -5.58 36.72
N ARG A 206 -7.61 -5.99 37.69
CA ARG A 206 -6.72 -7.13 37.54
C ARG A 206 -7.53 -8.39 37.82
N VAL A 207 -7.99 -9.07 36.77
CA VAL A 207 -8.65 -10.37 36.91
C VAL A 207 -7.55 -11.40 37.13
N HIS A 208 -7.44 -11.90 38.35
CA HIS A 208 -6.62 -13.07 38.65
C HIS A 208 -7.39 -14.31 38.21
N ALA A 209 -6.85 -15.06 37.24
CA ALA A 209 -7.31 -16.40 36.96
C ALA A 209 -6.89 -17.30 38.14
N PHE A 210 -7.85 -17.99 38.75
CA PHE A 210 -7.63 -19.04 39.74
C PHE A 210 -7.44 -20.38 39.04
#